data_AF-A0AAU2E2E6-F1
#
_entry.id   AF-A0AAU2E2E6-F1
#
_cell.length_a   1.000
_cell.length_b   1.000
_cell.length_c   1.000
_cell.angle_alpha   90.00
_cell.angle_beta   90.00
_cell.angle_gamma   90.00
#
_symmetry.space_group_name_H-M   'P 1'
#
loop_
_entity.id
_entity.type
_entity.pdbx_description
1 polymer ?
#
loop_
_entity_poly.entity_id
_entity_poly.type
_entity_poly.pdbx_seq_one_letter_code
_entity_poly.pdbx_strand_id
1 'polypeptide(L)'
;MPLADRPSATRFSRWPGSGWTNLILGPGHRFKVCDSFLTNFHMPQSSELRLTSAFTGAPELLRVYREEVLPNGYLFNEFGDSMLIV
;
A
#
# COMPACT_ATOMS: atom_id res chain seq x y z
N MET A 1 29.03 -29.16 -1.70
CA MET A 1 28.51 -28.90 -0.34
C MET A 1 27.00 -29.09 -0.41
N PRO A 2 26.41 -30.09 0.27
CA PRO A 2 25.03 -30.48 0.02
C PRO A 2 24.06 -29.50 0.66
N LEU A 3 23.04 -29.08 -0.10
CA LEU A 3 21.87 -28.39 0.41
C LEU A 3 21.07 -29.39 1.26
N ALA A 4 21.02 -29.17 2.57
CA ALA A 4 20.04 -29.80 3.44
C ALA A 4 18.75 -28.96 3.47
N ASP A 5 17.65 -29.70 3.44
CA ASP A 5 16.23 -29.35 3.51
C ASP A 5 15.87 -27.99 4.13
N ARG A 6 15.02 -27.24 3.42
CA ARG A 6 14.27 -26.11 3.98
C ARG A 6 12.77 -26.40 3.90
N PRO A 7 12.00 -26.13 4.97
CA PRO A 7 10.57 -26.41 5.01
C PRO A 7 9.78 -25.50 4.06
N SER A 8 8.66 -26.03 3.56
CA SER A 8 7.74 -25.38 2.63
C SER A 8 6.94 -24.25 3.30
N ALA A 9 7.35 -23.02 3.03
CA ALA A 9 6.48 -21.85 2.98
C ALA A 9 7.06 -20.96 1.89
N THR A 10 6.24 -20.51 0.94
CA THR A 10 6.63 -19.80 -0.29
C THR A 10 7.50 -18.58 0.03
N ARG A 11 8.82 -18.78 0.07
CA ARG A 11 9.78 -17.78 0.54
C ARG A 11 10.08 -16.86 -0.63
N PHE A 12 9.45 -15.68 -0.67
CA PHE A 12 9.89 -14.61 -1.55
C PHE A 12 11.37 -14.31 -1.27
N SER A 13 12.26 -14.64 -2.21
CA SER A 13 13.68 -14.29 -2.11
C SER A 13 13.86 -12.84 -2.54
N ARG A 14 14.29 -11.97 -1.62
CA ARG A 14 14.71 -10.60 -1.93
C ARG A 14 16.23 -10.58 -2.08
N TRP A 15 16.71 -9.98 -3.16
CA TRP A 15 18.14 -9.84 -3.45
C TRP A 15 18.46 -8.35 -3.58
N PRO A 16 19.62 -7.89 -3.11
CA PRO A 16 20.05 -6.52 -3.38
C PRO A 16 20.24 -6.32 -4.88
N GLY A 17 19.81 -5.16 -5.39
CA GLY A 17 19.90 -4.81 -6.80
C GLY A 17 19.33 -3.42 -7.06
N SER A 18 19.50 -2.92 -8.29
CA SER A 18 18.96 -1.65 -8.75
C SER A 18 18.23 -1.83 -10.08
N GLY A 19 17.27 -0.95 -10.36
CA GLY A 19 16.47 -0.98 -11.58
C GLY A 19 15.36 0.08 -11.55
N TRP A 20 14.68 0.24 -12.68
CA TRP A 20 13.53 1.12 -12.81
C TRP A 20 12.24 0.34 -12.58
N THR A 21 11.21 1.03 -12.07
CA THR A 21 9.86 0.48 -11.98
C THR A 21 8.89 1.36 -12.74
N ASN A 22 8.08 0.73 -13.58
CA ASN A 22 6.87 1.32 -14.18
C ASN A 22 5.62 0.60 -13.64
N LEU A 23 5.73 -0.02 -12.47
CA LEU A 23 4.67 -0.81 -11.87
C LEU A 23 3.52 0.09 -11.43
N ILE A 24 2.34 -0.18 -11.98
CA ILE A 24 1.08 0.45 -11.54
C ILE A 24 0.29 -0.60 -10.77
N LEU A 25 -0.03 -0.28 -9.52
CA LEU A 25 -0.86 -1.13 -8.66
C LEU A 25 -2.31 -0.66 -8.72
N GLY A 26 -3.23 -1.62 -8.75
CA GLY A 26 -4.66 -1.36 -8.86
C GLY A 26 -5.49 -2.39 -8.09
N PRO A 27 -6.83 -2.21 -8.05
CA PRO A 27 -7.73 -3.08 -7.30
C PRO A 27 -7.52 -4.56 -7.64
N GLY A 28 -7.51 -5.41 -6.61
CA GLY A 28 -7.28 -6.86 -6.76
C GLY A 28 -5.80 -7.29 -6.82
N HIS A 29 -4.86 -6.34 -6.74
CA HIS A 29 -3.45 -6.69 -6.61
C HIS A 29 -3.16 -7.43 -5.30
N ARG A 30 -2.44 -8.55 -5.38
CA ARG A 30 -1.96 -9.29 -4.21
C ARG A 30 -0.57 -8.80 -3.83
N PHE A 31 -0.47 -8.06 -2.73
CA PHE A 31 0.80 -7.61 -2.18
C PHE A 31 1.65 -8.81 -1.74
N LYS A 32 2.94 -8.76 -2.07
CA LYS A 32 3.90 -9.87 -1.87
C LYS A 32 4.88 -9.62 -0.72
N VAL A 33 4.97 -8.37 -0.29
CA VAL A 33 6.10 -7.85 0.50
C VAL A 33 5.66 -6.96 1.65
N CYS A 34 4.67 -6.09 1.40
CA CYS A 34 4.16 -5.16 2.40
C CYS A 34 2.92 -5.74 3.06
N ASP A 35 2.96 -5.89 4.38
CA ASP A 35 1.81 -6.28 5.21
C ASP A 35 1.09 -5.06 5.80
N SER A 36 1.76 -3.90 5.83
CA SER A 36 1.21 -2.62 6.30
C SER A 36 1.69 -1.47 5.41
N PHE A 37 0.96 -0.35 5.42
CA PHE A 37 1.26 0.80 4.56
C PHE A 37 1.05 2.13 5.30
N LEU A 38 2.13 2.90 5.46
CA LEU A 38 2.11 4.26 5.97
C LEU A 38 2.16 5.24 4.78
N THR A 39 1.16 6.10 4.65
CA THR A 39 1.05 7.05 3.54
C THR A 39 0.19 8.27 3.94
N ASN A 40 0.19 9.33 3.14
CA ASN A 40 -0.66 10.50 3.37
C ASN A 40 -2.12 10.28 2.95
N PHE A 41 -2.98 11.27 3.22
CA PHE A 41 -4.29 11.36 2.57
C PHE A 41 -4.16 11.98 1.18
N HIS A 42 -4.79 11.35 0.18
CA HIS A 42 -4.58 11.67 -1.23
C HIS A 42 -5.82 12.25 -1.88
N MET A 43 -5.64 13.18 -2.81
CA MET A 43 -6.75 13.80 -3.54
C MET A 43 -7.52 12.79 -4.42
N PRO A 44 -8.80 13.05 -4.70
CA PRO A 44 -9.57 12.28 -5.66
C PRO A 44 -8.86 12.17 -7.01
N GLN A 45 -8.94 10.99 -7.63
CA GLN A 45 -8.38 10.70 -8.95
C GLN A 45 -6.84 10.73 -9.04
N SER A 46 -6.11 10.76 -7.90
CA SER A 46 -4.65 10.66 -7.89
C SER A 46 -4.15 9.22 -8.07
N SER A 47 -2.88 9.07 -8.46
CA SER A 47 -2.27 7.75 -8.64
C SER A 47 -1.98 7.05 -7.30
N GLU A 48 -1.69 7.84 -6.28
CA GLU A 48 -1.44 7.46 -4.90
C GLU A 48 -2.74 6.98 -4.24
N LEU A 49 -3.88 7.63 -4.52
CA LEU A 49 -5.18 7.16 -4.07
C LEU A 49 -5.53 5.81 -4.71
N ARG A 50 -5.18 5.60 -5.99
CA ARG A 50 -5.34 4.30 -6.66
C ARG A 50 -4.48 3.21 -6.02
N LEU A 51 -3.20 3.51 -5.73
CA LEU A 51 -2.31 2.60 -5.00
C LEU A 51 -2.86 2.26 -3.61
N THR A 52 -3.28 3.28 -2.86
CA THR A 52 -3.85 3.11 -1.51
C THR A 52 -5.13 2.28 -1.55
N SER A 53 -5.99 2.50 -2.55
CA SER A 53 -7.20 1.70 -2.79
C SER A 53 -6.88 0.25 -3.17
N ALA A 54 -5.76 -0.01 -3.86
CA ALA A 54 -5.31 -1.36 -4.16
C ALA A 54 -4.94 -2.11 -2.88
N PHE A 55 -4.37 -1.42 -1.89
CA PHE A 55 -3.96 -2.00 -0.61
C PHE A 55 -5.13 -2.21 0.36
N THR A 56 -6.03 -1.22 0.46
CA THR A 56 -7.13 -1.19 1.47
C THR A 56 -8.46 -1.74 0.96
N GLY A 57 -8.70 -1.69 -0.35
CA GLY A 57 -10.03 -1.81 -0.93
C GLY A 57 -10.73 -0.44 -1.01
N ALA A 58 -11.19 -0.09 -2.21
CA ALA A 58 -11.80 1.22 -2.47
C ALA A 58 -13.04 1.54 -1.61
N PRO A 59 -13.99 0.61 -1.35
CA PRO A 59 -15.18 0.92 -0.55
C PRO A 59 -14.82 1.37 0.88
N GLU A 60 -13.88 0.68 1.51
CA GLU A 60 -13.48 0.98 2.89
C GLU A 60 -12.67 2.28 2.97
N LEU A 61 -11.74 2.48 2.03
CA LEU A 61 -10.97 3.73 1.95
C LEU A 61 -11.90 4.95 1.80
N LEU A 62 -12.86 4.87 0.88
CA LEU A 62 -13.80 5.97 0.63
C LEU A 62 -14.75 6.21 1.81
N ARG A 63 -15.11 5.15 2.55
CA ARG A 63 -15.90 5.26 3.78
C ARG A 63 -15.13 6.05 4.84
N VAL A 64 -13.88 5.66 5.12
CA VAL A 64 -13.00 6.36 6.08
C VAL A 64 -12.79 7.82 5.68
N TYR A 65 -12.55 8.09 4.39
CA TYR A 65 -12.41 9.48 3.93
C TYR A 65 -13.66 10.31 4.22
N ARG A 66 -14.84 9.76 3.95
CA ARG A 66 -16.12 10.46 4.14
C ARG A 66 -16.48 10.64 5.61
N GLU A 67 -16.30 9.60 6.42
CA GLU A 67 -16.83 9.55 7.79
C GLU A 67 -15.84 10.10 8.81
N GLU A 68 -14.53 10.01 8.55
CA GLU A 68 -13.49 10.37 9.53
C GLU A 68 -12.56 11.48 9.03
N VAL A 69 -12.02 11.36 7.82
CA VAL A 69 -10.96 12.28 7.37
C VAL A 69 -11.51 13.69 7.10
N LEU A 70 -12.58 13.78 6.29
CA LEU A 70 -13.17 15.06 5.90
C LEU A 70 -13.83 15.81 7.07
N PRO A 71 -14.65 15.15 7.94
CA PRO A 71 -15.33 15.87 9.03
C PRO A 71 -14.39 16.36 10.12
N ASN A 72 -13.26 15.66 10.36
CA ASN A 72 -12.29 16.02 11.39
C ASN A 72 -11.20 16.98 10.89
N GLY A 73 -11.25 17.41 9.62
CA GLY A 73 -10.36 18.45 9.11
C GLY A 73 -8.90 18.03 8.96
N TYR A 74 -8.65 16.75 8.67
CA TYR A 74 -7.31 16.25 8.38
C TYR A 74 -6.71 16.95 7.15
N LEU A 75 -5.40 17.18 7.20
CA LEU A 75 -4.63 17.81 6.12
C LEU A 75 -4.21 16.77 5.08
N PHE A 76 -4.24 17.15 3.80
CA PHE A 76 -4.00 16.25 2.67
C PHE A 76 -2.60 16.45 2.06
N ASN A 77 -2.19 15.47 1.26
CA ASN A 77 -0.99 15.43 0.42
C ASN A 77 0.34 15.47 1.20
N GLU A 78 1.42 15.92 0.56
CA GLU A 78 2.81 15.64 0.94
C GLU A 78 3.21 16.21 2.31
N PHE A 79 2.54 17.27 2.73
CA PHE A 79 2.78 17.96 4.00
C PHE A 79 1.58 17.89 4.96
N GLY A 80 0.58 17.09 4.60
CA GLY A 80 -0.58 16.86 5.43
C GLY A 80 -0.37 15.76 6.46
N ASP A 81 -1.48 15.28 7.00
CA ASP A 81 -1.49 14.16 7.93
C ASP A 81 -1.19 12.83 7.23
N SER A 82 -0.99 11.79 8.04
CA SER A 82 -0.69 10.45 7.58
C SER A 82 -1.69 9.42 8.11
N MET A 83 -1.88 8.38 7.33
CA MET A 83 -2.68 7.20 7.63
C MET A 83 -1.76 5.97 7.70
N LEU A 84 -1.94 5.17 8.75
CA LEU A 84 -1.34 3.85 8.87
C LEU A 84 -2.41 2.79 8.60
N ILE A 85 -2.14 1.89 7.66
CA ILE A 85 -2.98 0.72 7.35
C ILE A 85 -2.26 -0.53 7.83
N VAL A 86 -2.92 -1.34 8.67
CA VAL A 86 -2.38 -2.57 9.29
C VAL A 86 -3.31 -3.76 9.14
#